data_AF-A0A2V6XK95-F1
#
_entry.id   AF-A0A2V6XK95-F1
#
_cell.length_a   1.000
_cell.length_b   1.000
_cell.length_c   1.000
_cell.angle_alpha   90.00
_cell.angle_beta   90.00
_cell.angle_gamma   90.00
#
_symmetry.space_group_name_H-M   'P 1'
#
loop_
_entity.id
_entity.type
_entity.pdbx_description
1 polymer ?
#
loop_
_entity_poly.entity_id
_entity_poly.type
_entity_poly.pdbx_seq_one_letter_code
_entity_poly.pdbx_strand_id
1 'polypeptide(L)'
;MDTTSCCVTALAIDPQTPTTLYAGGTGGVFKSTDGGESWSAVSSGLTDLRVSSLAIDPKTPTTLYAGTSGSGVFRSADGGISWSAFNAGLTDLNISSVVLDPRRPTTVYAAAAGGFFDGRVTGGGVFVIFTPADAFERLIEAIRRALAPEEQSSLIGPLRQGATLLTDTNPNNDRAACGRLDAFTDQVNSEEASGNLTAAQASQLRRDAAEITTALGCP
;
A
#
# COMPACT_ATOMS: atom_id res chain seq x y z
N MET A 1 -19.36 12.06 -25.46
CA MET A 1 -19.31 10.85 -24.61
C MET A 1 -18.94 9.70 -25.52
N ASP A 2 -17.68 9.28 -25.51
CA ASP A 2 -17.29 8.02 -26.13
C ASP A 2 -17.47 6.93 -25.07
N THR A 3 -18.49 6.09 -25.25
CA THR A 3 -19.03 5.13 -24.28
C THR A 3 -18.38 3.74 -24.39
N THR A 4 -17.08 3.68 -24.70
CA THR A 4 -16.40 2.38 -24.89
C THR A 4 -16.01 1.67 -23.59
N SER A 5 -16.25 2.28 -22.42
CA SER A 5 -16.15 1.56 -21.14
C SER A 5 -17.47 0.86 -20.83
N CYS A 6 -17.52 -0.45 -21.11
CA CYS A 6 -18.63 -1.30 -20.67
C CYS A 6 -18.53 -1.53 -19.15
N CYS A 7 -19.67 -1.36 -18.47
CA CYS A 7 -19.87 -1.52 -17.02
C CYS A 7 -18.97 -0.66 -16.11
N VAL A 8 -19.57 0.38 -15.51
CA VAL A 8 -19.06 0.97 -14.27
C VAL A 8 -19.32 -0.02 -13.14
N THR A 9 -18.25 -0.44 -12.48
CA THR A 9 -18.26 -1.44 -11.40
C THR A 9 -17.96 -0.81 -10.04
N ALA A 10 -17.34 0.37 -10.03
CA ALA A 10 -16.98 1.10 -8.83
C ALA A 10 -17.27 2.59 -8.96
N LEU A 11 -17.76 3.19 -7.87
CA LEU A 11 -17.94 4.65 -7.74
C LEU A 11 -17.47 5.06 -6.34
N ALA A 12 -16.67 6.12 -6.26
CA ALA A 12 -16.20 6.70 -5.01
C ALA A 12 -16.37 8.23 -5.03
N ILE A 13 -16.80 8.79 -3.91
CA ILE A 13 -17.02 10.22 -3.71
C ILE A 13 -15.94 10.73 -2.76
N ASP A 14 -15.27 11.82 -3.13
CA ASP A 14 -14.32 12.49 -2.24
C ASP A 14 -15.08 13.02 -1.01
N PRO A 15 -14.73 12.55 0.22
CA PRO A 15 -15.46 12.91 1.43
C PRO A 15 -15.21 14.35 1.90
N GLN A 16 -14.16 15.01 1.42
CA GLN A 16 -13.87 16.41 1.73
C GLN A 16 -14.39 17.35 0.63
N THR A 17 -14.43 16.88 -0.62
CA THR A 17 -14.91 17.65 -1.77
C THR A 17 -15.94 16.85 -2.58
N PRO A 18 -17.23 16.83 -2.22
CA PRO A 18 -18.23 15.95 -2.84
C PRO A 18 -18.50 16.18 -4.35
N THR A 19 -18.02 17.29 -4.92
CA THR A 19 -18.05 17.51 -6.38
C THR A 19 -16.96 16.74 -7.11
N THR A 20 -15.98 16.19 -6.40
CA THR A 20 -14.96 15.30 -6.95
C THR A 20 -15.41 13.85 -6.80
N LEU A 21 -15.49 13.14 -7.93
CA LEU A 21 -15.99 11.77 -8.03
C LEU A 21 -15.02 10.92 -8.86
N TYR A 22 -14.98 9.63 -8.56
CA TYR A 22 -14.17 8.66 -9.27
C TYR A 22 -15.02 7.45 -9.67
N ALA A 23 -14.92 7.04 -10.92
CA ALA A 23 -15.61 5.88 -11.47
C ALA A 23 -14.60 4.88 -12.03
N GLY A 24 -14.77 3.60 -11.72
CA GLY A 24 -13.97 2.49 -12.21
C GLY A 24 -14.83 1.52 -13.01
N GLY A 25 -14.28 0.94 -14.06
CA GLY A 25 -14.97 -0.03 -14.93
C GLY A 25 -13.99 -0.79 -15.82
N THR A 26 -14.43 -1.30 -16.97
CA THR A 26 -13.53 -2.02 -17.91
C THR A 26 -12.66 -1.08 -18.77
N GLY A 27 -12.69 0.23 -18.52
CA GLY A 27 -11.92 1.24 -19.25
C GLY A 27 -10.92 1.99 -18.36
N GLY A 28 -10.66 1.49 -17.15
CA GLY A 28 -9.81 2.14 -16.16
C GLY A 28 -10.62 2.99 -15.18
N VAL A 29 -9.94 4.00 -14.63
CA VAL A 29 -10.49 5.00 -13.71
C VAL A 29 -10.74 6.31 -14.43
N PHE A 30 -11.89 6.91 -14.14
CA PHE A 30 -12.32 8.22 -14.61
C PHE A 30 -12.58 9.12 -13.41
N LYS A 31 -12.29 10.41 -13.55
CA LYS A 31 -12.49 11.44 -12.53
C LYS A 31 -13.42 12.53 -13.05
N SER A 32 -14.33 12.95 -12.19
CA SER A 32 -15.11 14.18 -12.34
C SER A 32 -14.72 15.15 -11.23
N THR A 33 -14.77 16.45 -11.51
CA THR A 33 -14.57 17.53 -10.53
C THR A 33 -15.77 18.48 -10.45
N ASP A 34 -16.83 18.17 -11.19
CA ASP A 34 -18.04 18.97 -11.40
C ASP A 34 -19.31 18.21 -10.99
N GLY A 35 -19.20 17.28 -10.05
CA GLY A 35 -20.34 16.53 -9.54
C GLY A 35 -20.91 15.48 -10.51
N GLY A 36 -20.11 15.07 -11.51
CA GLY A 36 -20.44 14.02 -12.46
C GLY A 36 -20.94 14.52 -13.81
N GLU A 37 -20.90 15.83 -14.05
CA GLU A 37 -21.29 16.44 -15.33
C GLU A 37 -20.30 16.08 -16.45
N SER A 38 -19.00 16.08 -16.14
CA SER A 38 -17.95 15.66 -17.06
C SER A 38 -16.92 14.73 -16.39
N TRP A 39 -16.33 13.86 -17.20
CA TRP A 39 -15.41 12.81 -16.76
C TRP A 39 -14.16 12.79 -17.64
N SER A 40 -13.00 12.69 -17.01
CA SER A 40 -11.70 12.54 -17.67
C SER A 40 -11.02 11.25 -17.23
N ALA A 41 -10.39 10.54 -18.16
CA ALA A 41 -9.64 9.33 -17.83
C ALA A 41 -8.39 9.68 -16.99
N VAL A 42 -8.21 8.96 -15.89
CA VAL A 42 -7.12 9.12 -14.92
C VAL A 42 -6.54 7.74 -14.59
N SER A 43 -6.02 7.06 -15.62
CA SER A 43 -5.60 5.64 -15.55
C SER A 43 -4.11 5.43 -15.82
N SER A 44 -3.31 6.49 -15.84
CA SER A 44 -1.88 6.39 -16.18
C SER A 44 -1.15 5.52 -15.15
N GLY A 45 -0.45 4.47 -15.60
CA GLY A 45 0.24 3.52 -14.73
C GLY A 45 -0.57 2.29 -14.31
N LEU A 46 -1.88 2.24 -14.59
CA LEU A 46 -2.65 1.00 -14.45
C LEU A 46 -2.29 0.02 -15.56
N THR A 47 -1.78 -1.16 -15.19
CA THR A 47 -1.47 -2.22 -16.17
C THR A 47 -2.66 -3.12 -16.48
N ASP A 48 -3.74 -3.04 -15.68
CA ASP A 48 -5.03 -3.67 -15.94
C ASP A 48 -6.14 -2.63 -15.79
N LEU A 49 -6.88 -2.39 -16.88
CA LEU A 49 -7.95 -1.41 -16.92
C LEU A 49 -9.28 -1.94 -16.37
N ARG A 50 -9.37 -3.22 -15.99
CA ARG A 50 -10.56 -3.81 -15.38
C ARG A 50 -10.57 -3.53 -13.89
N VAL A 51 -11.01 -2.33 -13.55
CA VAL A 51 -11.14 -1.88 -12.16
C VAL A 51 -12.40 -2.50 -11.57
N SER A 52 -12.28 -3.17 -10.44
CA SER A 52 -13.38 -3.83 -9.73
C SER A 52 -13.83 -3.05 -8.48
N SER A 53 -12.92 -2.27 -7.90
CA SER A 53 -13.16 -1.53 -6.67
C SER A 53 -12.33 -0.26 -6.64
N LEU A 54 -12.88 0.81 -6.07
CA LEU A 54 -12.19 2.07 -5.80
C LEU A 54 -12.40 2.48 -4.35
N ALA A 55 -11.37 3.00 -3.73
CA ALA A 55 -11.44 3.53 -2.38
C ALA A 55 -10.58 4.79 -2.24
N ILE A 56 -11.07 5.76 -1.47
CA ILE A 56 -10.43 7.06 -1.25
C ILE A 56 -10.04 7.17 0.22
N ASP A 57 -8.82 7.64 0.50
CA ASP A 57 -8.43 7.98 1.87
C ASP A 57 -9.25 9.20 2.36
N PRO A 58 -10.07 9.05 3.41
CA PRO A 58 -10.91 10.15 3.89
C PRO A 58 -10.13 11.30 4.54
N LYS A 59 -8.89 11.08 4.99
CA LYS A 59 -8.01 12.13 5.53
C LYS A 59 -7.23 12.82 4.43
N THR A 60 -6.86 12.08 3.38
CA THR A 60 -6.06 12.59 2.25
C THR A 60 -6.70 12.19 0.92
N PRO A 61 -7.74 12.89 0.44
CA PRO A 61 -8.52 12.45 -0.74
C PRO A 61 -7.77 12.40 -2.06
N THR A 62 -6.55 12.94 -2.14
CA THR A 62 -5.64 12.71 -3.27
C THR A 62 -5.06 11.30 -3.30
N THR A 63 -5.17 10.54 -2.20
CA THR A 63 -4.76 9.14 -2.13
C THR A 63 -5.95 8.23 -2.45
N LEU A 64 -5.79 7.42 -3.50
CA LEU A 64 -6.79 6.47 -3.96
C LEU A 64 -6.19 5.07 -4.11
N TYR A 65 -7.05 4.07 -3.99
CA TYR A 65 -6.73 2.67 -4.22
C TYR A 65 -7.69 2.08 -5.24
N ALA A 66 -7.15 1.35 -6.22
CA ALA A 66 -7.91 0.67 -7.26
C ALA A 66 -7.63 -0.83 -7.18
N GLY A 67 -8.66 -1.62 -6.91
CA GLY A 67 -8.61 -3.07 -7.09
C GLY A 67 -8.82 -3.41 -8.56
N THR A 68 -7.97 -4.28 -9.11
CA THR A 68 -8.07 -4.75 -10.49
C THR A 68 -8.35 -6.25 -10.55
N SER A 69 -8.91 -6.70 -11.67
CA SER A 69 -9.33 -8.10 -11.86
C SER A 69 -8.17 -9.09 -12.04
N GLY A 70 -6.95 -8.62 -12.31
CA GLY A 70 -5.81 -9.52 -12.50
C GLY A 70 -4.42 -8.93 -12.28
N SER A 71 -4.31 -7.68 -11.83
CA SER A 71 -3.01 -7.04 -11.54
C SER A 71 -2.92 -6.48 -10.12
N GLY A 72 -3.83 -6.89 -9.24
CA GLY A 72 -3.80 -6.56 -7.82
C GLY A 72 -4.40 -5.19 -7.51
N VAL A 73 -3.94 -4.60 -6.42
CA VAL A 73 -4.26 -3.24 -5.98
C VAL A 73 -3.24 -2.27 -6.57
N PHE A 74 -3.73 -1.13 -7.06
CA PHE A 74 -2.91 0.03 -7.42
C PHE A 74 -3.20 1.18 -6.47
N ARG A 75 -2.21 2.00 -6.20
CA ARG A 75 -2.33 3.22 -5.41
C ARG A 75 -2.01 4.44 -6.28
N SER A 76 -2.80 5.49 -6.13
CA SER A 76 -2.50 6.84 -6.58
C SER A 76 -2.35 7.75 -5.35
N ALA A 77 -1.45 8.73 -5.41
CA ALA A 77 -1.26 9.73 -4.35
C ALA A 77 -1.55 11.17 -4.83
N ASP A 78 -1.87 11.32 -6.12
CA ASP A 78 -2.01 12.60 -6.84
C ASP A 78 -3.42 12.78 -7.43
N GLY A 79 -4.41 12.13 -6.83
CA GLY A 79 -5.80 12.26 -7.23
C GLY A 79 -6.14 11.51 -8.52
N GLY A 80 -5.42 10.41 -8.83
CA GLY A 80 -5.63 9.53 -9.97
C GLY A 80 -4.74 9.83 -11.17
N ILE A 81 -3.92 10.88 -11.14
CA ILE A 81 -3.09 11.28 -12.29
C ILE A 81 -2.08 10.19 -12.63
N SER A 82 -1.49 9.55 -11.61
CA SER A 82 -0.62 8.39 -11.76
C SER A 82 -0.93 7.29 -10.74
N TRP A 83 -0.70 6.04 -11.16
CA TRP A 83 -0.93 4.84 -10.39
C TRP A 83 0.32 3.96 -10.36
N SER A 84 0.58 3.36 -9.21
CA SER A 84 1.66 2.38 -9.00
C SER A 84 1.09 1.14 -8.34
N ALA A 85 1.66 -0.04 -8.67
CA ALA A 85 1.26 -1.29 -8.04
C ALA A 85 1.46 -1.25 -6.52
N PHE A 86 0.51 -1.77 -5.77
CA PHE A 86 0.44 -1.77 -4.31
C PHE A 86 0.06 -3.18 -3.80
N ASN A 87 0.82 -4.17 -4.29
CA ASN A 87 0.46 -5.59 -4.23
C ASN A 87 1.17 -6.40 -3.17
N ALA A 88 1.96 -5.76 -2.35
CA ALA A 88 2.81 -6.50 -1.46
C ALA A 88 2.00 -7.18 -0.34
N GLY A 89 2.37 -8.44 -0.06
CA GLY A 89 1.58 -9.31 0.82
C GLY A 89 0.35 -9.95 0.16
N LEU A 90 0.02 -9.58 -1.08
CA LEU A 90 -1.04 -10.24 -1.85
C LEU A 90 -0.49 -11.53 -2.48
N THR A 91 -1.10 -12.66 -2.13
CA THR A 91 -0.83 -13.95 -2.80
C THR A 91 -1.74 -14.19 -4.00
N ASP A 92 -2.74 -13.32 -4.20
CA ASP A 92 -3.65 -13.32 -5.33
C ASP A 92 -3.90 -11.88 -5.79
N LEU A 93 -3.82 -11.67 -7.11
CA LEU A 93 -3.92 -10.37 -7.76
C LEU A 93 -5.32 -10.11 -8.36
N ASN A 94 -6.24 -11.06 -8.23
CA ASN A 94 -7.64 -10.81 -8.58
C ASN A 94 -8.39 -10.17 -7.41
N ILE A 95 -8.43 -8.85 -7.41
CA ILE A 95 -9.04 -8.07 -6.34
C ILE A 95 -10.50 -7.84 -6.67
N SER A 96 -11.37 -8.19 -5.74
CA SER A 96 -12.82 -7.96 -5.84
C SER A 96 -13.27 -6.73 -5.06
N SER A 97 -12.57 -6.40 -3.97
CA SER A 97 -12.91 -5.25 -3.14
C SER A 97 -11.66 -4.70 -2.46
N VAL A 98 -11.60 -3.37 -2.35
CA VAL A 98 -10.62 -2.65 -1.55
C VAL A 98 -11.37 -1.68 -0.65
N VAL A 99 -11.09 -1.72 0.65
CA VAL A 99 -11.69 -0.82 1.65
C VAL A 99 -10.63 -0.31 2.61
N LEU A 100 -10.75 0.93 3.07
CA LEU A 100 -9.88 1.49 4.10
C LEU A 100 -10.58 1.42 5.46
N ASP A 101 -9.80 1.29 6.53
CA ASP A 101 -10.34 1.48 7.89
C ASP A 101 -10.68 2.97 8.10
N PRO A 102 -11.96 3.33 8.34
CA PRO A 102 -12.36 4.72 8.53
C PRO A 102 -11.77 5.37 9.80
N ARG A 103 -11.33 4.57 10.78
CA ARG A 103 -10.66 5.05 11.99
C ARG A 103 -9.15 5.19 11.80
N ARG A 104 -8.58 4.37 10.91
CA ARG A 104 -7.15 4.34 10.56
C ARG A 104 -6.98 4.17 9.05
N PRO A 105 -7.07 5.26 8.26
CA PRO A 105 -7.02 5.18 6.80
C PRO A 105 -5.66 4.74 6.25
N THR A 106 -4.71 4.42 7.11
CA THR A 106 -3.43 3.82 6.80
C THR A 106 -3.48 2.28 6.71
N THR A 107 -4.60 1.67 7.11
CA THR A 107 -4.87 0.24 6.94
C THR A 107 -5.83 0.04 5.77
N VAL A 108 -5.37 -0.65 4.73
CA VAL A 108 -6.16 -1.01 3.55
C VAL A 108 -6.44 -2.50 3.59
N TYR A 109 -7.69 -2.90 3.42
CA TYR A 109 -8.09 -4.29 3.27
C TYR A 109 -8.39 -4.56 1.80
N ALA A 110 -7.79 -5.61 1.25
CA ALA A 110 -8.08 -6.09 -0.10
C ALA A 110 -8.65 -7.50 -0.03
N ALA A 111 -9.83 -7.69 -0.60
CA ALA A 111 -10.44 -8.99 -0.77
C ALA A 111 -10.08 -9.54 -2.16
N ALA A 112 -9.29 -10.61 -2.20
CA ALA A 112 -9.05 -11.34 -3.44
C ALA A 112 -10.11 -12.41 -3.63
N ALA A 113 -10.75 -12.41 -4.81
CA ALA A 113 -11.72 -13.44 -5.15
C ALA A 113 -10.95 -14.71 -5.52
N GLY A 114 -10.92 -15.66 -4.58
CA GLY A 114 -10.37 -16.99 -4.85
C GLY A 114 -11.09 -17.63 -6.03
N GLY A 115 -10.33 -18.23 -6.94
CA GLY A 115 -10.90 -18.87 -8.11
C GLY A 115 -9.87 -19.60 -8.96
N PHE A 116 -10.29 -20.01 -10.15
CA PHE A 116 -9.40 -20.65 -11.12
C PHE A 116 -9.10 -19.64 -12.23
N PHE A 117 -7.91 -19.04 -12.18
CA PHE A 117 -7.48 -18.03 -13.16
C PHE A 117 -6.18 -18.50 -13.81
N ASP A 118 -6.14 -18.48 -15.14
CA ASP A 118 -4.98 -18.89 -15.95
C ASP A 118 -4.35 -20.25 -15.54
N GLY A 119 -5.19 -21.26 -15.32
CA GLY A 119 -4.72 -22.61 -14.98
C GLY A 119 -4.33 -22.82 -13.51
N ARG A 120 -4.48 -21.82 -12.63
CA ARG A 120 -4.12 -21.90 -11.21
C ARG A 120 -5.34 -21.72 -10.31
N VAL A 121 -5.45 -22.56 -9.28
CA VAL A 121 -6.37 -22.37 -8.16
C VAL A 121 -5.76 -21.34 -7.21
N THR A 122 -6.43 -20.23 -6.97
CA THR A 122 -6.05 -19.27 -5.93
C THR A 122 -6.94 -19.45 -4.70
N GLY A 123 -6.30 -19.58 -3.53
CA GLY A 123 -6.98 -19.52 -2.24
C GLY A 123 -7.31 -18.06 -1.96
N GLY A 124 -8.52 -17.63 -2.33
CA GLY A 124 -9.01 -16.29 -2.04
C GLY A 124 -8.88 -15.95 -0.55
N GLY A 125 -8.88 -14.66 -0.25
CA GLY A 125 -8.67 -14.20 1.11
C GLY A 125 -8.84 -12.70 1.27
N VAL A 126 -8.94 -12.26 2.53
CA VAL A 126 -8.84 -10.85 2.88
C VAL A 126 -7.40 -10.60 3.33
N PHE A 127 -6.72 -9.74 2.61
CA PHE A 127 -5.35 -9.33 2.89
C PHE A 127 -5.37 -7.94 3.52
N VAL A 128 -4.51 -7.74 4.51
CA VAL A 128 -4.25 -6.41 5.06
C VAL A 128 -3.02 -5.87 4.36
N ILE A 129 -3.20 -4.81 3.60
CA ILE A 129 -2.13 -4.08 2.93
C ILE A 129 -1.88 -2.80 3.71
N PHE A 130 -0.65 -2.62 4.17
CA PHE A 130 -0.26 -1.46 4.97
C PHE A 130 0.41 -0.41 4.09
N THR A 131 0.16 0.87 4.39
CA THR A 131 0.93 1.95 3.75
C THR A 131 2.40 1.90 4.17
N PRO A 132 3.33 2.35 3.30
CA PRO A 132 4.76 2.41 3.58
C PRO A 132 5.10 3.07 4.93
N ALA A 133 4.48 4.21 5.24
CA ALA A 133 4.75 4.98 6.46
C ALA A 133 4.36 4.22 7.75
N ASP A 134 3.30 3.40 7.70
CA ASP A 134 2.83 2.63 8.86
C ASP A 134 3.64 1.35 9.09
N ALA A 135 4.24 0.82 8.02
CA ALA A 135 5.12 -0.34 8.09
C ALA A 135 6.29 -0.05 9.06
N PHE A 136 6.91 1.12 8.93
CA PHE A 136 7.97 1.57 9.82
C PHE A 136 7.48 1.83 11.25
N GLU A 137 6.33 2.49 11.44
CA GLU A 137 5.81 2.75 12.80
C GLU A 137 5.40 1.47 13.54
N ARG A 138 4.90 0.45 12.83
CA ARG A 138 4.66 -0.88 13.40
C ARG A 138 5.96 -1.56 13.84
N LEU A 139 7.03 -1.44 13.05
CA LEU A 139 8.34 -1.99 13.42
C LEU A 139 8.90 -1.27 14.66
N ILE A 140 8.78 0.06 14.70
CA ILE A 140 9.18 0.86 15.85
C ILE A 140 8.39 0.46 17.10
N GLU A 141 7.08 0.23 16.98
CA GLU A 141 6.25 -0.21 18.11
C GLU A 141 6.54 -1.66 18.54
N ALA A 142 6.84 -2.55 17.59
CA ALA A 142 7.29 -3.92 17.89
C ALA A 142 8.61 -3.91 18.68
N ILE A 143 9.57 -3.07 18.26
CA ILE A 143 10.84 -2.83 18.97
C ILE A 143 10.58 -2.32 20.38
N ARG A 144 9.71 -1.31 20.55
CA ARG A 144 9.37 -0.76 21.87
C ARG A 144 8.79 -1.80 22.83
N ARG A 145 8.08 -2.81 22.31
CA ARG A 145 7.47 -3.88 23.09
C ARG A 145 8.42 -5.05 23.37
N ALA A 146 9.33 -5.32 22.45
CA ALA A 146 10.21 -6.50 22.49
C ALA A 146 11.55 -6.25 23.20
N LEU A 147 11.96 -4.97 23.33
CA LEU A 147 13.29 -4.58 23.78
C LEU A 147 13.25 -3.57 24.92
N ALA A 148 14.30 -3.60 25.76
CA ALA A 148 14.46 -2.63 26.83
C ALA A 148 14.86 -1.25 26.26
N PRO A 149 14.52 -0.13 26.93
CA PRO A 149 14.74 1.22 26.40
C PRO A 149 16.18 1.53 25.93
N GLU A 150 17.17 0.94 26.59
CA GLU A 150 18.59 1.05 26.27
C GLU A 150 18.96 0.45 24.90
N GLU A 151 18.28 -0.62 24.48
CA GLU A 151 18.48 -1.34 23.21
C GLU A 151 17.71 -0.69 22.04
N GLN A 152 16.69 0.13 22.35
CA GLN A 152 15.80 0.72 21.35
C GLN A 152 16.46 1.83 20.54
N SER A 153 17.40 2.58 21.14
CA SER A 153 17.90 3.84 20.57
C SER A 153 18.68 3.66 19.27
N SER A 154 19.47 2.59 19.16
CA SER A 154 20.27 2.28 17.96
C SER A 154 19.41 1.76 16.80
N LEU A 155 18.31 1.05 17.12
CA LEU A 155 17.42 0.42 16.15
C LEU A 155 16.31 1.35 15.62
N ILE A 156 15.79 2.25 16.46
CA ILE A 156 14.69 3.15 16.07
C ILE A 156 15.16 4.28 15.14
N GLY A 157 16.43 4.68 15.22
CA GLY A 157 16.99 5.79 14.43
C GLY A 157 16.82 5.61 12.91
N PRO A 158 17.34 4.51 12.32
CA PRO A 158 17.15 4.21 10.90
C PRO A 158 15.67 4.16 10.48
N LEU A 159 14.81 3.61 11.33
CA LEU A 159 13.39 3.46 11.04
C LEU A 159 12.63 4.78 11.01
N ARG A 160 12.90 5.70 11.94
CA ARG A 160 12.29 7.04 11.90
C ARG A 160 12.70 7.81 10.65
N GLN A 161 13.95 7.66 10.22
CA GLN A 161 14.42 8.29 8.99
C GLN A 161 13.74 7.68 7.76
N GLY A 162 13.56 6.36 7.71
CA GLY A 162 12.79 5.68 6.66
C GLY A 162 11.32 6.13 6.63
N ALA A 163 10.65 6.15 7.79
CA ALA A 163 9.28 6.62 7.92
C ALA A 163 9.09 8.06 7.42
N THR A 164 10.04 8.95 7.73
CA THR A 164 9.99 10.37 7.30
C THR A 164 10.10 10.49 5.78
N LEU A 165 10.93 9.67 5.13
CA LEU A 165 11.09 9.69 3.67
C LEU A 165 9.79 9.29 2.95
N LEU A 166 9.00 8.42 3.56
CA LEU A 166 7.72 7.93 3.03
C LEU A 166 6.54 8.87 3.29
N THR A 167 6.79 10.02 3.91
CA THR A 167 5.75 11.05 4.11
C THR A 167 5.53 11.93 2.88
N ASP A 168 6.43 11.88 1.89
CA ASP A 168 6.24 12.53 0.60
C ASP A 168 6.02 11.49 -0.53
N THR A 169 5.50 11.95 -1.66
CA THR A 169 5.06 11.09 -2.78
C THR A 169 6.16 10.79 -3.79
N ASN A 170 7.44 10.98 -3.43
CA ASN A 170 8.56 10.80 -4.36
C ASN A 170 8.96 9.31 -4.47
N PRO A 171 8.86 8.66 -5.64
CA PRO A 171 9.27 7.26 -5.79
C PRO A 171 10.77 7.02 -5.54
N ASN A 172 11.61 8.06 -5.59
CA ASN A 172 13.01 7.95 -5.14
C ASN A 172 13.13 7.79 -3.63
N ASN A 173 12.13 8.25 -2.89
CA ASN A 173 12.09 8.12 -1.44
C ASN A 173 11.67 6.72 -1.00
N ASP A 174 10.87 6.00 -1.81
CA ASP A 174 10.60 4.57 -1.59
C ASP A 174 11.91 3.77 -1.67
N ARG A 175 12.75 4.04 -2.69
CA ARG A 175 14.09 3.42 -2.82
C ARG A 175 15.04 3.84 -1.69
N ALA A 176 14.97 5.09 -1.25
CA ALA A 176 15.74 5.55 -0.10
C ALA A 176 15.26 4.90 1.21
N ALA A 177 13.96 4.67 1.36
CA ALA A 177 13.37 3.97 2.50
C ALA A 177 13.79 2.48 2.52
N CYS A 178 13.87 1.82 1.36
CA CYS A 178 14.47 0.49 1.24
C CYS A 178 15.90 0.46 1.79
N GLY A 179 16.75 1.42 1.39
CA GLY A 179 18.12 1.52 1.91
C GLY A 179 18.19 1.80 3.43
N ARG A 180 17.17 2.42 4.02
CA ARG A 180 17.06 2.58 5.49
C ARG A 180 16.66 1.27 6.18
N LEU A 181 15.91 0.41 5.50
CA LEU A 181 15.55 -0.90 6.01
C LEU A 181 16.72 -1.90 5.92
N ASP A 182 17.55 -1.77 4.90
CA ASP A 182 18.82 -2.50 4.80
C ASP A 182 19.75 -2.08 5.94
N ALA A 183 19.93 -0.76 6.15
CA ALA A 183 20.71 -0.25 7.27
C ALA A 183 20.16 -0.67 8.64
N PHE A 184 18.83 -0.79 8.78
CA PHE A 184 18.21 -1.35 9.98
C PHE A 184 18.59 -2.83 10.17
N THR A 185 18.54 -3.63 9.10
CA THR A 185 18.89 -5.05 9.14
C THR A 185 20.36 -5.25 9.49
N ASP A 186 21.25 -4.43 8.94
CA ASP A 186 22.68 -4.41 9.29
C ASP A 186 22.89 -4.06 10.76
N GLN A 187 22.15 -3.08 11.28
CA GLN A 187 22.20 -2.73 12.70
C GLN A 187 21.74 -3.91 13.58
N VAL A 188 20.64 -4.59 13.23
CA VAL A 188 20.17 -5.79 13.95
C VAL A 188 21.26 -6.88 14.00
N ASN A 189 21.96 -7.11 12.90
CA ASN A 189 23.07 -8.08 12.84
C ASN A 189 24.24 -7.67 13.75
N SER A 190 24.57 -6.37 13.78
CA SER A 190 25.63 -5.84 14.65
C SER A 190 25.28 -5.95 16.14
N GLU A 191 24.04 -5.69 16.51
CA GLU A 191 23.56 -5.79 17.90
C GLU A 191 23.48 -7.26 18.36
N GLU A 192 23.08 -8.19 17.49
CA GLU A 192 23.14 -9.63 17.77
C GLU A 192 24.58 -10.10 17.98
N ALA A 193 25.52 -9.68 17.11
CA ALA A 193 26.94 -10.03 17.22
C ALA A 193 27.61 -9.45 18.47
N SER A 194 27.13 -8.29 18.95
CA SER A 194 27.62 -7.64 20.17
C SER A 194 26.99 -8.20 21.45
N GLY A 195 26.01 -9.10 21.34
CA GLY A 195 25.29 -9.69 22.46
C GLY A 195 24.19 -8.81 23.05
N ASN A 196 23.88 -7.68 22.42
CA ASN A 196 22.82 -6.76 22.83
C ASN A 196 21.42 -7.25 22.40
N LEU A 197 21.34 -8.17 21.42
CA LEU A 197 20.12 -8.87 21.05
C LEU A 197 20.29 -10.37 21.19
N THR A 198 19.25 -11.05 21.66
CA THR A 198 19.16 -12.51 21.54
C THR A 198 18.87 -12.90 20.09
N ALA A 199 19.26 -14.12 19.71
CA ALA A 199 18.97 -14.67 18.38
C ALA A 199 17.46 -14.70 18.06
N ALA A 200 16.61 -14.87 19.07
CA ALA A 200 15.16 -14.82 18.91
C ALA A 200 14.65 -13.41 18.58
N GLN A 201 15.14 -12.38 19.29
CA GLN A 201 14.81 -10.98 19.02
C GLN A 201 15.31 -10.55 17.64
N ALA A 202 16.57 -10.83 17.31
CA ALA A 202 17.14 -10.50 16.00
C ALA A 202 16.40 -11.19 14.85
N SER A 203 16.01 -12.45 15.03
CA SER A 203 15.23 -13.18 14.02
C SER A 203 13.83 -12.63 13.83
N GLN A 204 13.17 -12.16 14.90
CA GLN A 204 11.86 -11.51 14.79
C GLN A 204 11.96 -10.18 14.05
N LEU A 205 12.92 -9.33 14.43
CA LEU A 205 13.14 -8.03 13.80
C LEU A 205 13.49 -8.14 12.31
N ARG A 206 14.29 -9.14 11.93
CA ARG A 206 14.59 -9.44 10.52
C ARG A 206 13.36 -9.88 9.74
N ARG A 207 12.48 -10.69 10.34
CA ARG A 207 11.21 -11.09 9.70
C ARG A 207 10.32 -9.88 9.47
N ASP A 208 10.13 -9.06 10.50
CA ASP A 208 9.28 -7.88 10.42
C ASP A 208 9.84 -6.85 9.42
N ALA A 209 11.17 -6.69 9.34
CA ALA A 209 11.80 -5.89 8.28
C ALA A 209 11.61 -6.51 6.89
N ALA A 210 11.82 -7.81 6.71
CA ALA A 210 11.62 -8.46 5.41
C ALA A 210 10.17 -8.34 4.89
N GLU A 211 9.18 -8.37 5.79
CA GLU A 211 7.79 -8.06 5.45
C GLU A 211 7.64 -6.65 4.89
N ILE A 212 8.32 -5.66 5.48
CA ILE A 212 8.31 -4.26 5.01
C ILE A 212 9.10 -4.10 3.71
N THR A 213 10.26 -4.75 3.55
CA THR A 213 11.02 -4.78 2.28
C THR A 213 10.14 -5.26 1.14
N THR A 214 9.42 -6.36 1.41
CA THR A 214 8.44 -6.93 0.47
C THR A 214 7.28 -5.95 0.26
N ALA A 215 6.77 -5.33 1.34
CA ALA A 215 5.71 -4.31 1.33
C ALA A 215 6.00 -3.15 0.37
N LEU A 216 7.25 -2.69 0.38
CA LEU A 216 7.74 -1.56 -0.41
C LEU A 216 8.14 -1.92 -1.84
N GLY A 217 8.19 -3.21 -2.19
CA GLY A 217 8.71 -3.66 -3.49
C GLY A 217 10.19 -3.32 -3.68
N CYS A 218 10.97 -3.37 -2.61
CA CYS A 218 12.42 -3.15 -2.68
C CYS A 218 13.09 -4.21 -3.59
N PRO A 219 14.12 -3.81 -4.36
CA PRO A 219 14.83 -4.68 -5.30
C PRO A 219 15.65 -5.80 -4.62
#